data_AF-A0A8S8YNZ9-F1
#
_entry.id   AF-A0A8S8YNZ9-F1
#
_cell.length_a   1.000
_cell.length_b   1.000
_cell.length_c   1.000
_cell.angle_alpha   90.00
_cell.angle_beta   90.00
_cell.angle_gamma   90.00
#
_symmetry.space_group_name_H-M   'P 1'
#
loop_
_entity.id
_entity.type
_entity.pdbx_description
1 polymer ?
#
loop_
_entity_poly.entity_id
_entity_poly.type
_entity_poly.pdbx_seq_one_letter_code
_entity_poly.pdbx_strand_id
1 'polypeptide(L)'
;MRRVLVALLLILALGWCLKNPNVSTILMGATTASQIEENMGCIDVAKQLTDENLADLEEILGNKPESWMGPGGAGTRNLKTL
;
A
#
# COMPACT_ATOMS: atom_id res chain seq x y z
N MET A 1 -13.42 -9.27 17.37
CA MET A 1 -12.42 -8.18 17.41
C MET A 1 -11.29 -8.34 16.39
N ARG A 2 -10.58 -9.49 16.29
CA ARG A 2 -9.42 -9.64 15.39
C ARG A 2 -9.72 -9.43 13.89
N ARG A 3 -10.93 -9.75 13.41
CA ARG A 3 -11.31 -9.64 12.00
C ARG A 3 -11.57 -8.20 11.53
N VAL A 4 -12.16 -7.36 12.39
CA VAL A 4 -12.51 -5.96 12.06
C VAL A 4 -11.27 -5.09 11.87
N LEU A 5 -10.26 -5.28 12.71
CA LEU A 5 -9.00 -4.53 12.61
C LEU A 5 -8.24 -4.84 11.31
N VAL A 6 -8.25 -6.11 10.89
CA VAL A 6 -7.60 -6.54 9.64
C VAL A 6 -8.30 -5.96 8.42
N ALA A 7 -9.63 -5.91 8.42
CA ALA A 7 -10.40 -5.32 7.32
C ALA A 7 -10.14 -3.81 7.19
N LEU A 8 -10.14 -3.07 8.30
CA LEU A 8 -9.86 -1.63 8.30
C LEU A 8 -8.46 -1.29 7.74
N LEU A 9 -7.44 -2.04 8.16
CA LEU A 9 -6.08 -1.84 7.66
C LEU A 9 -5.98 -2.16 6.16
N LEU A 10 -6.63 -3.24 5.71
CA LEU A 10 -6.66 -3.63 4.30
C LEU A 10 -7.34 -2.56 3.44
N ILE A 11 -8.48 -2.04 3.87
CA ILE A 11 -9.21 -0.96 3.19
C ILE A 11 -8.33 0.28 3.03
N LEU A 12 -7.63 0.69 4.08
CA LEU A 12 -6.70 1.82 4.03
C LEU A 12 -5.52 1.55 3.07
N ALA A 13 -4.92 0.37 3.14
CA ALA A 13 -3.81 -0.01 2.25
C ALA A 13 -4.22 -0.02 0.78
N LEU A 14 -5.40 -0.56 0.47
CA LEU A 14 -5.98 -0.52 -0.88
C LEU A 14 -6.26 0.93 -1.31
N GLY A 15 -6.80 1.76 -0.42
CA GLY A 15 -7.05 3.17 -0.70
C GLY A 15 -5.77 3.96 -1.01
N TRP A 16 -4.68 3.69 -0.28
CA TRP A 16 -3.36 4.24 -0.56
C TRP A 16 -2.83 3.78 -1.93
N CYS A 17 -2.95 2.49 -2.26
CA CYS A 17 -2.57 1.97 -3.57
C CYS A 17 -3.30 2.68 -4.72
N LEU A 18 -4.61 2.95 -4.56
CA LEU A 18 -5.42 3.66 -5.57
C LEU A 18 -4.99 5.12 -5.79
N LYS A 19 -4.34 5.76 -4.81
CA LYS A 19 -3.82 7.13 -4.95
C LYS A 19 -2.50 7.19 -5.73
N ASN A 20 -1.82 6.06 -5.92
CA ASN A 20 -0.58 6.04 -6.67
C ASN A 20 -0.85 6.01 -8.19
N PRO A 21 -0.48 7.05 -8.96
CA PRO A 21 -0.76 7.11 -10.39
C PRO A 21 -0.02 6.04 -11.21
N ASN A 22 0.99 5.39 -10.62
CA ASN A 22 1.74 4.30 -11.27
C ASN A 22 1.11 2.92 -11.03
N VAL A 23 0.02 2.84 -10.25
CA VAL A 23 -0.72 1.61 -9.99
C VAL A 23 -1.96 1.58 -10.88
N SER A 24 -2.01 0.63 -11.81
CA SER A 24 -3.15 0.44 -12.71
C SER A 24 -4.06 -0.72 -12.29
N THR A 25 -3.50 -1.71 -11.59
CA THR A 25 -4.22 -2.91 -11.15
C THR A 25 -3.78 -3.29 -9.75
N ILE A 26 -4.75 -3.62 -8.90
CA ILE A 26 -4.50 -4.20 -7.57
C ILE A 26 -4.99 -5.64 -7.58
N LEU A 27 -4.08 -6.59 -7.34
CA LEU A 27 -4.44 -8.00 -7.16
C LEU A 27 -4.69 -8.25 -5.67
N MET A 28 -5.90 -8.66 -5.31
CA MET A 28 -6.23 -9.01 -3.93
C MET A 28 -6.81 -10.41 -3.80
N GLY A 29 -6.49 -11.09 -2.70
CA GLY A 29 -7.08 -12.37 -2.34
C GLY A 29 -8.34 -12.20 -1.50
N ALA A 30 -9.35 -13.02 -1.77
CA ALA A 30 -10.55 -13.12 -0.95
C ALA A 30 -10.98 -14.60 -0.86
N THR A 31 -11.48 -15.01 0.30
CA THR A 31 -12.03 -16.35 0.52
C THR A 31 -13.54 -16.37 0.31
N THR A 32 -14.22 -15.23 0.48
CA THR A 32 -15.65 -15.07 0.24
C THR A 32 -15.96 -13.78 -0.52
N ALA A 33 -17.11 -13.74 -1.20
CA ALA A 33 -17.55 -12.55 -1.95
C ALA A 33 -17.76 -11.32 -1.05
N SER A 34 -18.33 -11.51 0.15
CA SER A 34 -18.53 -10.42 1.12
C SER A 34 -17.23 -9.72 1.52
N GLN A 35 -16.08 -10.42 1.53
CA GLN A 35 -14.79 -9.77 1.77
C GLN A 35 -14.42 -8.81 0.64
N ILE A 36 -14.74 -9.14 -0.61
CA ILE A 36 -14.52 -8.25 -1.75
C ILE A 36 -15.38 -7.00 -1.58
N GLU A 37 -16.68 -7.19 -1.32
CA GLU A 37 -17.64 -6.09 -1.11
C GLU A 37 -17.21 -5.15 0.03
N GLU A 38 -16.81 -5.69 1.18
CA GLU A 38 -16.29 -4.92 2.30
C GLU A 38 -15.02 -4.13 1.90
N ASN A 39 -14.08 -4.80 1.23
CA ASN A 39 -12.82 -4.18 0.86
C ASN A 39 -12.96 -3.11 -0.25
N MET A 40 -14.02 -3.14 -1.07
CA MET A 40 -14.32 -2.10 -2.05
C MET A 40 -14.62 -0.74 -1.41
N GLY A 41 -14.92 -0.69 -0.11
CA GLY A 41 -14.94 0.56 0.65
C GLY A 41 -13.63 1.36 0.59
N CYS A 42 -12.53 0.74 0.11
CA CYS A 42 -11.26 1.41 -0.15
C CYS A 42 -11.37 2.56 -1.16
N ILE A 43 -12.34 2.54 -2.07
CA ILE A 43 -12.56 3.60 -3.05
C ILE A 43 -12.99 4.90 -2.35
N ASP A 44 -13.88 4.80 -1.36
CA ASP A 44 -14.36 5.97 -0.63
C ASP A 44 -13.30 6.49 0.35
N VAL A 45 -12.47 5.60 0.90
CA VAL A 45 -11.27 6.01 1.65
C VAL A 45 -10.28 6.72 0.73
N ALA A 46 -10.00 6.20 -0.46
CA ALA A 46 -9.09 6.84 -1.43
C ALA A 46 -9.53 8.27 -1.78
N LYS A 47 -10.84 8.50 -1.99
CA LYS A 47 -11.39 9.84 -2.25
C LYS A 47 -11.16 10.82 -1.09
N GLN A 48 -11.12 10.32 0.15
CA GLN A 48 -10.93 11.12 1.36
C GLN A 48 -9.45 11.33 1.72
N LEU A 49 -8.54 10.48 1.23
CA LEU A 49 -7.11 10.62 1.47
C LEU A 49 -6.57 11.90 0.80
N THR A 50 -6.17 12.84 1.65
CA THR A 50 -5.51 14.08 1.27
C THR A 50 -3.99 13.92 1.20
N ASP A 51 -3.30 14.89 0.60
CA ASP A 51 -1.83 14.87 0.53
C ASP A 51 -1.18 14.99 1.92
N GLU A 52 -1.84 15.68 2.86
CA GLU A 52 -1.42 15.74 4.28
C GLU A 52 -1.50 14.35 4.91
N ASN A 53 -2.61 13.62 4.72
CA ASN A 53 -2.71 12.25 5.25
C ASN A 53 -1.70 11.31 4.62
N LEU A 54 -1.38 11.48 3.33
CA LEU A 54 -0.34 10.70 2.68
C LEU A 54 1.04 11.02 3.27
N ALA A 55 1.33 12.29 3.55
CA ALA A 55 2.58 12.68 4.21
C ALA A 55 2.68 12.07 5.62
N ASP A 56 1.61 12.11 6.41
CA ASP A 56 1.56 11.48 7.73
C ASP A 56 1.83 9.97 7.65
N LEU A 57 1.24 9.28 6.67
CA LEU A 57 1.46 7.85 6.45
C LEU A 57 2.93 7.55 6.13
N GLU A 58 3.57 8.35 5.28
CA GLU A 58 4.99 8.19 4.94
C GLU A 58 5.89 8.43 6.16
N GLU A 59 5.57 9.42 7.01
CA GLU A 59 6.30 9.69 8.25
C GLU A 59 6.17 8.54 9.25
N ILE A 60 4.95 8.05 9.48
CA ILE A 60 4.67 6.95 10.41
C ILE A 60 5.37 5.66 9.97
N LEU A 61 5.35 5.35 8.67
CA LEU A 61 5.93 4.10 8.16
C LEU A 61 7.45 4.16 8.05
N GLY A 62 8.02 5.32 7.68
CA GLY A 62 9.47 5.55 7.65
C GLY A 62 10.28 4.53 6.85
N ASN A 63 9.65 3.82 5.91
CA ASN A 63 10.22 2.65 5.22
C ASN A 63 10.40 2.85 3.72
N LYS A 64 10.32 4.11 3.25
CA LYS A 64 10.52 4.45 1.85
C LYS A 64 11.91 3.99 1.39
N PRO A 65 12.03 3.25 0.28
CA PRO A 65 13.32 2.78 -0.21
C PRO A 65 14.19 3.96 -0.64
N GLU A 66 15.50 3.78 -0.58
CA GLU A 66 16.45 4.73 -1.15
C GLU A 66 16.19 4.92 -2.65
N SER A 67 16.49 6.13 -3.14
CA SER A 67 16.28 6.46 -4.55
C SER A 67 17.00 5.48 -5.46
N TRP A 68 16.30 4.99 -6.49
CA TRP A 68 16.89 4.11 -7.50
C TRP A 68 17.97 4.88 -8.28
N MET A 69 19.22 4.43 -8.19
CA MET A 69 20.36 5.02 -8.92
C MET A 69 20.94 4.08 -10.00
N GLY A 70 20.08 3.28 -10.65
CA GLY A 70 20.48 2.34 -11.71
C GLY A 70 20.44 0.87 -11.26
N PRO A 71 20.84 -0.08 -12.13
CA PRO A 71 20.73 -1.52 -11.87
C PRO A 71 21.45 -1.92 -10.57
N GLY A 72 20.70 -2.00 -9.47
CA GLY A 72 21.24 -2.25 -8.13
C GLY A 72 20.72 -1.33 -7.03
N GLY A 73 20.09 -0.18 -7.31
CA GLY A 73 19.64 0.75 -6.27
C GLY A 73 20.77 1.65 -5.76
N ALA A 74 20.84 1.91 -4.45
CA ALA A 74 21.81 2.80 -3.82
C ALA A 74 23.25 2.23 -3.82
N GLY A 75 23.84 2.19 -5.01
CA GLY A 75 25.12 1.56 -5.28
C GLY A 75 24.97 0.11 -5.76
N THR A 76 26.07 -0.45 -6.24
CA THR A 76 26.17 -1.88 -6.59
C THR A 76 25.83 -2.69 -5.35
N ARG A 77 24.61 -3.24 -5.29
CA ARG A 77 24.24 -4.28 -4.32
C ARG A 77 25.35 -5.32 -4.35
N ASN A 78 26.14 -5.39 -3.28
CA ASN A 78 27.04 -6.52 -3.06
C ASN A 78 26.15 -7.73 -2.79
N LEU A 79 25.73 -8.40 -3.86
CA LEU A 79 25.09 -9.70 -3.80
C LEU A 79 26.13 -10.67 -3.23
N LYS A 80 26.15 -10.83 -1.91
CA LYS A 80 26.85 -11.95 -1.28
C LYS A 80 25.99 -13.18 -1.48
N THR A 81 26.13 -13.81 -2.65
CA THR A 81 25.77 -15.22 -2.79
C THR A 81 26.81 -16.04 -2.02
N LEU A 82 26.39 -17.22 -1.52
CA LEU A 82 27.33 -18.22 -1.01
C LEU A 82 28.37 -18.59 -2.07
#